data_AF-A0A9P0SWF9-F1
#
_entry.id   AF-A0A9P0SWF9-F1
#
_cell.length_a   1.000
_cell.length_b   1.000
_cell.length_c   1.000
_cell.angle_alpha   90.00
_cell.angle_beta   90.00
_cell.angle_gamma   90.00
#
_symmetry.space_group_name_H-M   'P 1'
#
loop_
_entity.id
_entity.type
_entity.pdbx_description
1 polymer ?
#
loop_
_entity_poly.entity_id
_entity_poly.type
_entity_poly.pdbx_seq_one_letter_code
_entity_poly.pdbx_strand_id
1 'polypeptide(L)'
;MKLTNYVNYSYKHKIKYKKSMLKFGALVSWRLGTRSAIRNLSGPGATVIQSEKSDHLKDVTGKDDEFELADERARTGLVAAAFATLNTPESELKKSSVKSVRLSRSQQLDTLIIKATDINSLLSVAENPIVSRKHALKMVSVLSEWSSTNRVKLSDFEKDPRFLKLCRILARTPASHAMTSLTMAEDLSTVLGITGDDEAARLIGNLSLSQMIKVMKALQQKGRRSTPLLRALSYNITKQPDNIDLKKSADLLFSMVSLNFPDPVLLDRICSEVIKNLPTNVEKPAVVNSILVSLGLLKYRHEEALTALVDWMRTNRAVCRPSDIASAVVTLANVNYVPPHSEGFLEAALSLKEDEMTKALSWLDLVFSLLVLERAEMHHLTSALRPEFIDKLLSLGEISIPSRRKLMAIDAYVAATRPDAPRLPEDIAVGVAIVHTREKALFVQSVMDTFKSLVSADTFLKRDRNSGMGFLYDAEFAVDSNCHPVPLQKAVSDNDVHRIAVLALDYHDMTRRVPVELGTFRLYTRLLELKGFRVLKVPYTEYNPKDKLVSRVQYVKKQLKELIAS
;
A
#
# COMPACT_ATOMS: atom_id res chain seq x y z
N MET A 1 51.40 -34.49 -17.39
CA MET A 1 52.40 -33.50 -17.86
C MET A 1 51.95 -32.12 -17.40
N LYS A 2 52.81 -31.40 -16.66
CA LYS A 2 52.51 -30.18 -15.89
C LYS A 2 52.58 -28.91 -16.75
N LEU A 3 51.63 -28.01 -16.50
CA LEU A 3 51.72 -26.54 -16.32
C LEU A 3 52.47 -25.63 -17.33
N THR A 4 51.79 -24.50 -17.57
CA THR A 4 52.24 -23.09 -17.56
C THR A 4 52.56 -22.32 -18.86
N ASN A 5 51.82 -21.20 -18.97
CA ASN A 5 52.21 -19.81 -19.31
C ASN A 5 52.06 -19.25 -20.74
N TYR A 6 51.00 -18.43 -20.89
CA TYR A 6 50.99 -16.99 -21.23
C TYR A 6 52.17 -16.40 -22.04
N VAL A 7 51.89 -15.65 -23.12
CA VAL A 7 51.95 -14.16 -23.18
C VAL A 7 51.30 -13.61 -24.48
N ASN A 8 50.52 -12.55 -24.27
CA ASN A 8 49.96 -11.49 -25.13
C ASN A 8 50.52 -11.22 -26.53
N TYR A 9 49.61 -10.84 -27.46
CA TYR A 9 49.74 -9.57 -28.19
C TYR A 9 48.36 -8.91 -28.48
N SER A 10 48.36 -7.59 -28.32
CA SER A 10 47.24 -6.65 -28.31
C SER A 10 46.83 -6.22 -29.72
N TYR A 11 45.52 -6.10 -29.99
CA TYR A 11 45.00 -5.09 -30.92
C TYR A 11 43.73 -4.43 -30.39
N LYS A 12 43.83 -3.11 -30.17
CA LYS A 12 42.74 -2.17 -29.88
C LYS A 12 41.92 -1.93 -31.15
N HIS A 13 40.59 -1.97 -31.07
CA HIS A 13 39.77 -0.96 -31.74
C HIS A 13 38.46 -0.68 -30.97
N LYS A 14 38.29 0.61 -30.66
CA LYS A 14 37.10 1.22 -30.07
C LYS A 14 35.94 1.18 -31.07
N ILE A 15 34.76 0.72 -30.65
CA ILE A 15 33.48 1.23 -31.17
C ILE A 15 32.58 1.58 -29.98
N LYS A 16 32.29 2.88 -29.87
CA LYS A 16 31.28 3.46 -28.98
C LYS A 16 29.90 3.01 -29.47
N TYR A 17 29.12 2.34 -28.62
CA TYR A 17 27.66 2.41 -28.71
C TYR A 17 27.04 2.83 -27.38
N LYS A 18 26.05 3.70 -27.54
CA LYS A 18 25.44 4.64 -26.60
C LYS A 18 24.55 3.87 -25.62
N LYS A 19 24.89 3.88 -24.33
CA LYS A 19 24.07 3.40 -23.22
C LYS A 19 22.91 4.39 -22.98
N SER A 20 21.72 4.09 -23.50
CA SER A 20 20.47 4.64 -22.96
C SER A 20 19.32 3.67 -23.25
N MET A 21 19.13 2.68 -22.37
CA MET A 21 17.90 1.91 -22.35
C MET A 21 17.50 1.68 -20.89
N LEU A 22 16.31 2.17 -20.59
CA LEU A 22 15.67 2.15 -19.29
C LEU A 22 15.59 0.72 -18.76
N LYS A 23 16.26 0.47 -17.63
CA LYS A 23 16.00 -0.70 -16.79
C LYS A 23 14.64 -0.51 -16.11
N PHE A 24 13.56 -0.82 -16.82
CA PHE A 24 12.26 -1.09 -16.18
C PHE A 24 12.31 -2.53 -15.63
N GLY A 25 12.99 -2.65 -14.50
CA GLY A 25 13.02 -3.83 -13.65
C GLY A 25 12.87 -3.36 -12.20
N ALA A 26 11.81 -2.60 -11.92
CA ALA A 26 11.53 -2.11 -10.59
C ALA A 26 10.69 -3.13 -9.81
N LEU A 27 11.17 -3.44 -8.61
CA LEU A 27 10.54 -4.23 -7.57
C LEU A 27 9.02 -4.06 -7.50
N VAL A 28 8.27 -5.09 -7.91
CA VAL A 28 6.95 -5.36 -7.34
C VAL A 28 7.09 -6.64 -6.54
N SER A 29 7.41 -6.52 -5.26
CA SER A 29 7.10 -7.60 -4.32
C SER A 29 5.59 -7.66 -4.21
N TRP A 30 4.99 -8.78 -4.59
CA TRP A 30 3.58 -9.08 -4.37
C TRP A 30 3.32 -9.14 -2.86
N ARG A 31 3.06 -7.98 -2.24
CA ARG A 31 2.69 -7.87 -0.84
C ARG A 31 1.17 -8.02 -0.72
N LEU A 32 0.70 -9.27 -0.81
CA LEU A 32 -0.65 -9.65 -0.41
C LEU A 32 -0.69 -9.67 1.12
N GLY A 33 -1.18 -8.59 1.72
CA GLY A 33 -1.35 -8.48 3.17
C GLY A 33 -1.34 -7.03 3.62
N THR A 34 -2.46 -6.61 4.18
CA THR A 34 -2.65 -5.35 4.91
C THR A 34 -1.49 -5.05 5.85
N ARG A 35 -0.70 -4.01 5.54
CA ARG A 35 -0.16 -3.11 6.57
C ARG A 35 -0.21 -1.68 6.08
N SER A 36 -0.98 -0.89 6.83
CA SER A 36 -0.70 0.52 7.09
C SER A 36 0.80 0.71 7.31
N ALA A 37 1.37 1.69 6.62
CA ALA A 37 2.72 2.14 6.89
C ALA A 37 2.83 2.51 8.38
N ILE A 38 3.57 1.71 9.15
CA ILE A 38 4.13 2.16 10.42
C ILE A 38 5.20 3.16 10.02
N ARG A 39 4.85 4.44 10.07
CA ARG A 39 5.82 5.53 10.07
C ARG A 39 5.95 5.99 11.51
N ASN A 40 7.16 5.92 12.03
CA ASN A 40 7.55 6.45 13.33
C ASN A 40 7.08 7.91 13.45
N LEU A 41 6.04 8.11 14.24
CA LEU A 41 5.64 9.41 14.78
C LEU A 41 6.02 9.38 16.25
N SER A 42 7.16 9.99 16.54
CA SER A 42 7.51 10.43 17.89
C SER A 42 6.60 11.60 18.26
N GLY A 43 5.78 11.43 19.29
CA GLY A 43 4.90 12.48 19.83
C GLY A 43 4.07 11.92 21.01
N PRO A 44 4.00 12.62 22.15
CA PRO A 44 3.70 12.02 23.45
C PRO A 44 2.20 11.92 23.74
N GLY A 45 1.82 10.90 24.50
CA GLY A 45 0.52 10.82 25.17
C GLY A 45 -0.42 9.77 24.60
N ALA A 46 -0.40 8.58 25.19
CA ALA A 46 -1.59 7.79 25.51
C ALA A 46 -1.17 6.52 26.24
N THR A 47 -1.62 6.43 27.49
CA THR A 47 -1.40 5.39 28.47
C THR A 47 -1.94 4.02 28.01
N VAL A 48 -1.10 2.99 28.17
CA VAL A 48 -1.48 1.59 28.05
C VAL A 48 -2.14 1.18 29.38
N ILE A 49 -3.43 0.85 29.34
CA ILE A 49 -4.12 0.23 30.47
C ILE A 49 -4.01 -1.29 30.27
N GLN A 50 -3.08 -1.91 30.99
CA GLN A 50 -3.11 -3.34 31.28
C GLN A 50 -3.86 -3.52 32.61
N SER A 51 -4.93 -4.29 32.57
CA SER A 51 -5.66 -4.73 33.76
C SER A 51 -5.29 -6.18 34.07
N GLU A 52 -4.41 -6.37 35.04
CA GLU A 52 -4.33 -7.62 35.80
C GLU A 52 -4.33 -7.26 37.29
N LYS A 53 -5.30 -7.83 38.03
CA LYS A 53 -5.40 -7.80 39.48
C LYS A 53 -4.96 -9.15 40.01
N SER A 54 -4.10 -9.17 41.03
CA SER A 54 -4.32 -9.96 42.26
C SER A 54 -3.30 -9.63 43.35
N ASP A 55 -3.85 -9.50 44.57
CA ASP A 55 -3.34 -9.04 45.86
C ASP A 55 -2.19 -9.86 46.52
N HIS A 56 -1.30 -9.22 47.29
CA HIS A 56 -1.35 -9.17 48.78
C HIS A 56 -0.08 -8.59 49.46
N LEU A 57 -0.33 -7.63 50.37
CA LEU A 57 0.40 -7.05 51.52
C LEU A 57 1.85 -7.46 51.86
N LYS A 58 2.71 -6.45 52.09
CA LYS A 58 3.19 -6.07 53.45
C LYS A 58 3.95 -4.72 53.47
N ASP A 59 3.70 -4.01 54.55
CA ASP A 59 4.21 -2.72 55.01
C ASP A 59 5.72 -2.74 55.31
N VAL A 60 6.43 -1.62 55.14
CA VAL A 60 7.50 -1.06 56.02
C VAL A 60 8.15 0.17 55.36
N THR A 61 8.25 1.20 56.20
CA THR A 61 8.74 2.57 56.08
C THR A 61 10.23 2.75 55.69
N GLY A 62 10.50 3.78 54.89
CA GLY A 62 11.50 4.83 55.14
C GLY A 62 12.98 4.59 54.78
N LYS A 63 13.45 5.26 53.70
CA LYS A 63 14.64 6.15 53.69
C LYS A 63 14.87 6.75 52.29
N ASP A 64 15.20 8.04 52.30
CA ASP A 64 15.32 8.94 51.16
C ASP A 64 16.56 8.72 50.27
N ASP A 65 16.43 9.28 49.06
CA ASP A 65 17.33 10.24 48.41
C ASP A 65 18.23 9.86 47.21
N GLU A 66 18.24 10.86 46.31
CA GLU A 66 19.11 11.15 45.16
C GLU A 66 18.87 10.38 43.86
N PHE A 67 18.09 10.96 42.93
CA PHE A 67 18.51 11.13 41.51
C PHE A 67 17.64 12.05 40.62
N GLU A 68 16.63 12.79 41.12
CA GLU A 68 15.69 13.53 40.22
C GLU A 68 15.57 15.07 40.42
N LEU A 69 16.49 15.75 41.12
CA LEU A 69 16.40 17.21 41.32
C LEU A 69 17.37 18.08 40.49
N ALA A 70 18.10 17.50 39.53
CA ALA A 70 19.08 18.24 38.73
C ALA A 70 18.53 18.85 37.42
N ASP A 71 17.46 18.29 36.83
CA ASP A 71 17.04 18.66 35.45
C ASP A 71 15.98 19.79 35.39
N GLU A 72 15.24 20.07 36.48
CA GLU A 72 14.24 21.14 36.48
C GLU A 72 14.80 22.55 36.76
N ARG A 73 15.90 22.67 37.53
CA ARG A 73 16.56 23.97 37.77
C ARG A 73 17.34 24.49 36.55
N ALA A 74 17.79 23.60 35.66
CA ALA A 74 18.48 23.98 34.43
C ALA A 74 17.52 24.56 33.37
N ARG A 75 16.27 24.10 33.33
CA ARG A 75 15.27 24.55 32.35
C ARG A 75 14.64 25.90 32.71
N THR A 76 14.45 26.18 34.00
CA THR A 76 13.90 27.47 34.45
C THR A 76 14.91 28.63 34.34
N GLY A 77 16.20 28.37 34.56
CA GLY A 77 17.26 29.37 34.38
C GLY A 77 17.49 29.80 32.91
N LEU A 78 17.35 28.87 31.96
CA LEU A 78 17.56 29.16 30.53
C LEU A 78 16.45 30.05 29.94
N VAL A 79 15.22 29.84 30.40
CA VAL A 79 14.04 30.61 29.97
C VAL A 79 14.09 32.01 30.57
N ALA A 80 14.47 32.16 31.86
CA ALA A 80 14.65 33.46 32.49
C ALA A 80 15.78 34.30 31.86
N ALA A 81 16.89 33.66 31.46
CA ALA A 81 17.99 34.34 30.75
C ALA A 81 17.59 34.77 29.32
N ALA A 82 16.75 33.99 28.63
CA ALA A 82 16.26 34.32 27.30
C ALA A 82 15.28 35.52 27.31
N PHE A 83 14.44 35.65 28.36
CA PHE A 83 13.55 36.80 28.52
C PHE A 83 14.26 38.06 29.03
N ALA A 84 15.31 37.92 29.86
CA ALA A 84 16.12 39.06 30.32
C ALA A 84 16.89 39.77 29.18
N THR A 85 17.14 39.07 28.07
CA THR A 85 17.85 39.62 26.90
C THR A 85 16.96 40.48 26.00
N LEU A 86 15.63 40.42 26.17
CA LEU A 86 14.68 41.15 25.32
C LEU A 86 14.31 42.55 25.84
N ASN A 87 14.68 42.91 27.07
CA ASN A 87 14.14 44.12 27.75
C ASN A 87 15.17 45.15 28.24
N THR A 88 16.42 45.15 27.76
CA THR A 88 17.40 46.18 28.15
C THR A 88 17.70 47.16 27.01
N PRO A 89 17.49 48.48 27.20
CA PRO A 89 17.80 49.50 26.19
C PRO A 89 19.29 49.84 26.16
N GLU A 90 19.73 50.33 24.98
CA GLU A 90 21.10 50.66 24.61
C GLU A 90 21.78 51.69 25.53
N SER A 91 23.05 51.47 25.88
CA SER A 91 23.99 52.53 26.28
C SER A 91 25.47 52.05 26.22
N GLU A 92 26.19 52.66 25.28
CA GLU A 92 27.61 53.09 25.24
C GLU A 92 28.84 52.17 25.49
N LEU A 93 29.67 52.12 24.42
CA LEU A 93 31.14 52.30 24.36
C LEU A 93 32.10 51.27 25.02
N LYS A 94 32.75 50.41 24.20
CA LYS A 94 34.20 50.53 23.83
C LYS A 94 34.76 49.34 23.00
N LYS A 95 35.21 49.70 21.78
CA LYS A 95 36.36 49.27 20.94
C LYS A 95 36.83 47.78 20.87
N SER A 96 36.40 47.15 19.77
CA SER A 96 37.17 46.45 18.71
C SER A 96 38.27 45.43 19.03
N SER A 97 38.03 44.17 18.63
CA SER A 97 39.03 43.37 17.89
C SER A 97 38.37 42.49 16.81
N VAL A 98 39.11 42.28 15.74
CA VAL A 98 38.66 41.95 14.39
C VAL A 98 38.35 40.46 14.25
N LYS A 99 37.08 40.04 14.42
CA LYS A 99 36.54 38.74 13.94
C LYS A 99 35.00 38.61 13.90
N SER A 100 34.24 39.70 14.03
CA SER A 100 32.76 39.69 14.22
C SER A 100 31.91 40.13 13.02
N VAL A 101 32.47 40.25 11.81
CA VAL A 101 31.75 40.87 10.67
C VAL A 101 30.74 39.94 9.97
N ARG A 102 30.79 38.61 10.16
CA ARG A 102 29.89 37.67 9.46
C ARG A 102 28.55 37.39 10.15
N LEU A 103 28.40 37.70 11.44
CA LEU A 103 27.19 37.41 12.21
C LEU A 103 26.17 38.56 12.21
N SER A 104 26.57 39.82 11.98
CA SER A 104 25.63 40.96 12.05
C SER A 104 24.72 41.09 10.82
N ARG A 105 25.13 40.63 9.64
CA ARG A 105 24.32 40.76 8.40
C ARG A 105 23.10 39.84 8.36
N SER A 106 23.15 38.65 8.97
CA SER A 106 21.98 37.74 9.00
C SER A 106 20.85 38.29 9.88
N GLN A 107 21.21 38.89 11.01
CA GLN A 107 20.25 39.54 11.91
C GLN A 107 19.66 40.81 11.28
N GLN A 108 20.48 41.58 10.54
CA GLN A 108 20.01 42.71 9.74
C GLN A 108 18.98 42.29 8.67
N LEU A 109 19.18 41.14 8.01
CA LEU A 109 18.21 40.60 7.04
C LEU A 109 16.90 40.17 7.71
N ASP A 110 16.95 39.53 8.88
CA ASP A 110 15.74 39.19 9.64
C ASP A 110 14.95 40.46 10.06
N THR A 111 15.64 41.53 10.47
CA THR A 111 15.00 42.82 10.80
C THR A 111 14.41 43.51 9.56
N LEU A 112 15.05 43.39 8.39
CA LEU A 112 14.55 43.94 7.13
C LEU A 112 13.33 43.18 6.59
N ILE A 113 13.26 41.86 6.82
CA ILE A 113 12.09 41.04 6.47
C ILE A 113 10.89 41.40 7.33
N ILE A 114 11.10 41.69 8.63
CA ILE A 114 10.04 42.08 9.56
C ILE A 114 9.59 43.53 9.32
N LYS A 115 10.49 44.43 8.89
CA LYS A 115 10.17 45.84 8.59
C LYS A 115 9.67 46.09 7.16
N ALA A 116 9.69 45.11 6.27
CA ALA A 116 9.21 45.28 4.91
C ALA A 116 7.68 45.45 4.91
N THR A 117 7.19 46.56 4.35
CA THR A 117 5.75 46.86 4.18
C THR A 117 5.28 46.78 2.75
N ASP A 118 6.20 46.62 1.78
CA ASP A 118 5.92 46.65 0.35
C ASP A 118 6.53 45.44 -0.38
N ILE A 119 5.92 45.05 -1.49
CA ILE A 119 6.35 43.92 -2.34
C ILE A 119 7.81 44.11 -2.80
N ASN A 120 8.17 45.32 -3.22
CA ASN A 120 9.49 45.63 -3.73
C ASN A 120 10.56 45.67 -2.63
N SER A 121 10.20 46.04 -1.40
CA SER A 121 11.13 46.04 -0.27
C SER A 121 11.36 44.62 0.28
N LEU A 122 10.36 43.75 0.22
CA LEU A 122 10.53 42.33 0.55
C LEU A 122 11.29 41.59 -0.55
N LEU A 123 11.01 41.84 -1.84
CA LEU A 123 11.68 41.16 -2.95
C LEU A 123 13.13 41.66 -3.20
N SER A 124 13.47 42.89 -2.83
CA SER A 124 14.88 43.36 -2.88
C SER A 124 15.75 42.62 -1.86
N VAL A 125 15.19 42.21 -0.73
CA VAL A 125 15.87 41.32 0.23
C VAL A 125 16.18 39.95 -0.39
N ALA A 126 15.43 39.51 -1.41
CA ALA A 126 15.68 38.27 -2.15
C ALA A 126 16.86 38.35 -3.14
N GLU A 127 17.29 39.56 -3.49
CA GLU A 127 18.44 39.78 -4.37
C GLU A 127 19.77 39.48 -3.65
N ASN A 128 19.78 39.58 -2.32
CA ASN A 128 20.98 39.33 -1.53
C ASN A 128 21.50 37.88 -1.70
N PRO A 129 22.80 37.66 -1.94
CA PRO A 129 23.37 36.33 -2.18
C PRO A 129 23.42 35.43 -0.93
N ILE A 130 23.02 35.94 0.24
CA ILE A 130 23.11 35.27 1.55
C ILE A 130 21.73 34.80 2.06
N VAL A 131 20.68 34.88 1.24
CA VAL A 131 19.32 34.46 1.65
C VAL A 131 19.29 32.96 1.95
N SER A 132 19.18 32.62 3.23
CA SER A 132 19.06 31.22 3.68
C SER A 132 17.62 30.71 3.50
N ARG A 133 17.45 29.38 3.48
CA ARG A 133 16.13 28.73 3.37
C ARG A 133 15.12 29.22 4.42
N LYS A 134 15.59 29.54 5.64
CA LYS A 134 14.76 30.07 6.73
C LYS A 134 14.20 31.45 6.39
N HIS A 135 15.02 32.31 5.77
CA HIS A 135 14.60 33.64 5.32
C HIS A 135 13.64 33.52 4.13
N ALA A 136 13.92 32.65 3.16
CA ALA A 136 13.03 32.43 2.02
C ALA A 136 11.65 31.89 2.44
N LEU A 137 11.58 31.01 3.44
CA LEU A 137 10.30 30.54 4.00
C LEU A 137 9.51 31.67 4.66
N LYS A 138 10.17 32.49 5.48
CA LYS A 138 9.52 33.66 6.11
C LYS A 138 9.00 34.64 5.06
N MET A 139 9.78 34.93 4.03
CA MET A 139 9.39 35.87 2.96
C MET A 139 8.21 35.35 2.14
N VAL A 140 8.19 34.06 1.79
CA VAL A 140 7.05 33.45 1.09
C VAL A 140 5.81 33.36 1.98
N SER A 141 5.98 33.13 3.29
CA SER A 141 4.88 33.16 4.26
C SER A 141 4.26 34.56 4.36
N VAL A 142 5.07 35.61 4.43
CA VAL A 142 4.60 37.02 4.47
C VAL A 142 3.91 37.40 3.17
N LEU A 143 4.45 37.00 2.00
CA LEU A 143 3.79 37.21 0.71
C LEU A 143 2.45 36.48 0.60
N SER A 144 2.38 35.26 1.14
CA SER A 144 1.13 34.50 1.22
C SER A 144 0.11 35.18 2.14
N GLU A 145 0.55 35.72 3.27
CA GLU A 145 -0.30 36.46 4.20
C GLU A 145 -0.83 37.76 3.58
N TRP A 146 0.03 38.51 2.87
CA TRP A 146 -0.35 39.72 2.15
C TRP A 146 -1.29 39.47 0.96
N SER A 147 -1.14 38.32 0.29
CA SER A 147 -2.10 37.87 -0.71
C SER A 147 -3.43 37.44 -0.09
N SER A 148 -3.42 36.80 1.07
CA SER A 148 -4.64 36.35 1.76
C SER A 148 -5.44 37.51 2.38
N THR A 149 -4.77 38.60 2.75
CA THR A 149 -5.37 39.84 3.26
C THR A 149 -5.73 40.84 2.15
N ASN A 150 -5.66 40.42 0.87
CA ASN A 150 -6.00 41.22 -0.30
C ASN A 150 -5.17 42.52 -0.46
N ARG A 151 -4.02 42.61 0.21
CA ARG A 151 -3.09 43.76 0.09
C ARG A 151 -2.28 43.73 -1.20
N VAL A 152 -2.10 42.55 -1.80
CA VAL A 152 -1.32 42.32 -3.00
C VAL A 152 -2.01 41.28 -3.88
N LYS A 153 -2.08 41.49 -5.20
CA LYS A 153 -2.59 40.47 -6.13
C LYS A 153 -1.49 39.48 -6.49
N LEU A 154 -1.83 38.19 -6.53
CA LEU A 154 -0.91 37.11 -6.89
C LEU A 154 -0.24 37.34 -8.26
N SER A 155 -0.95 37.99 -9.18
CA SER A 155 -0.50 38.36 -10.52
C SER A 155 0.72 39.28 -10.54
N ASP A 156 0.95 40.04 -9.47
CA ASP A 156 1.92 41.14 -9.46
C ASP A 156 3.33 40.65 -9.14
N PHE A 157 3.47 39.48 -8.50
CA PHE A 157 4.76 38.91 -8.13
C PHE A 157 5.01 37.49 -8.67
N GLU A 158 4.01 36.78 -9.19
CA GLU A 158 4.17 35.44 -9.78
C GLU A 158 5.18 35.42 -10.95
N LYS A 159 5.27 36.51 -11.72
CA LYS A 159 6.20 36.67 -12.85
C LYS A 159 7.54 37.32 -12.46
N ASP A 160 7.71 37.74 -11.21
CA ASP A 160 8.91 38.45 -10.78
C ASP A 160 10.11 37.46 -10.68
N PRO A 161 11.23 37.71 -11.38
CA PRO A 161 12.41 36.85 -11.31
C PRO A 161 12.97 36.68 -9.89
N ARG A 162 12.71 37.63 -8.99
CA ARG A 162 13.13 37.62 -7.58
C ARG A 162 12.30 36.64 -6.75
N PHE A 163 11.00 36.56 -7.01
CA PHE A 163 10.11 35.57 -6.39
C PHE A 163 10.44 34.16 -6.87
N LEU A 164 10.67 33.99 -8.18
CA LEU A 164 11.11 32.71 -8.75
C LEU A 164 12.44 32.22 -8.15
N LYS A 165 13.37 33.14 -7.82
CA LYS A 165 14.63 32.81 -7.12
C LYS A 165 14.38 32.28 -5.71
N LEU A 166 13.45 32.86 -4.95
CA LEU A 166 13.05 32.36 -3.63
C LEU A 166 12.43 30.96 -3.72
N CYS A 167 11.52 30.74 -4.68
CA CYS A 167 10.94 29.43 -4.94
C CYS A 167 12.01 28.39 -5.31
N ARG A 168 13.02 28.75 -6.12
CA ARG A 168 14.18 27.88 -6.43
C ARG A 168 15.02 27.55 -5.19
N ILE A 169 15.23 28.51 -4.28
CA ILE A 169 15.96 28.28 -3.03
C ILE A 169 15.18 27.33 -2.11
N LEU A 170 13.84 27.41 -2.09
CA LEU A 170 12.97 26.50 -1.35
C LEU A 170 12.86 25.11 -1.99
N ALA A 171 12.95 25.03 -3.32
CA ALA A 171 12.93 23.79 -4.09
C ALA A 171 14.24 22.97 -4.00
N ARG A 172 15.35 23.58 -3.55
CA ARG A 172 16.61 22.85 -3.31
C ARG A 172 16.48 21.93 -2.09
N THR A 173 16.22 20.65 -2.35
CA THR A 173 16.46 19.56 -1.40
C THR A 173 17.97 19.33 -1.21
N PRO A 174 18.45 19.04 0.01
CA PRO A 174 19.85 18.68 0.26
C PRO A 174 20.07 17.23 -0.16
N ALA A 175 20.12 16.98 -1.46
CA ALA A 175 20.69 15.78 -2.03
C ALA A 175 21.54 16.23 -3.22
N SER A 176 22.85 16.11 -3.08
CA SER A 176 23.79 16.35 -4.18
C SER A 176 23.48 15.36 -5.31
N HIS A 177 23.59 15.85 -6.55
CA HIS A 177 23.33 15.16 -7.82
C HIS A 177 21.93 15.39 -8.42
N ALA A 178 21.75 16.56 -9.06
CA ALA A 178 21.13 16.66 -10.39
C ALA A 178 21.20 18.13 -10.88
N MET A 179 22.33 18.52 -11.47
CA MET A 179 22.39 19.73 -12.31
C MET A 179 21.93 19.40 -13.73
N THR A 180 20.70 18.92 -13.91
CA THR A 180 20.06 18.90 -15.23
C THR A 180 18.54 18.66 -15.10
N SER A 181 17.76 19.68 -15.47
CA SER A 181 16.31 19.61 -15.75
C SER A 181 15.40 19.22 -14.57
N LEU A 182 15.11 20.18 -13.69
CA LEU A 182 13.87 20.14 -12.90
C LEU A 182 12.73 20.62 -13.82
N THR A 183 11.68 19.82 -13.96
CA THR A 183 10.56 20.13 -14.86
C THR A 183 9.49 20.93 -14.11
N MET A 184 8.76 21.81 -14.79
CA MET A 184 7.65 22.62 -14.23
C MET A 184 6.64 21.81 -13.37
N ALA A 185 6.55 20.49 -13.56
CA ALA A 185 5.69 19.61 -12.76
C ALA A 185 6.22 19.37 -11.34
N GLU A 186 7.54 19.37 -11.14
CA GLU A 186 8.16 19.29 -9.81
C GLU A 186 7.95 20.59 -9.04
N ASP A 187 8.13 21.72 -9.72
CA ASP A 187 7.82 23.06 -9.19
C ASP A 187 6.33 23.22 -8.88
N LEU A 188 5.44 22.72 -9.74
CA LEU A 188 4.01 22.76 -9.44
C LEU A 188 3.64 21.83 -8.29
N SER A 189 4.25 20.65 -8.17
CA SER A 189 4.01 19.75 -7.03
C SER A 189 4.57 20.26 -5.69
N THR A 190 5.62 21.08 -5.72
CA THR A 190 6.14 21.77 -4.52
C THR A 190 5.30 22.99 -4.19
N VAL A 191 4.87 23.77 -5.19
CA VAL A 191 3.97 24.92 -5.02
C VAL A 191 2.59 24.48 -4.52
N LEU A 192 1.96 23.49 -5.15
CA LEU A 192 0.73 22.82 -4.66
C LEU A 192 0.92 22.18 -3.29
N GLY A 193 2.18 21.92 -2.92
CA GLY A 193 2.52 21.39 -1.62
C GLY A 193 2.62 22.43 -0.51
N ILE A 194 2.79 23.71 -0.86
CA ILE A 194 2.93 24.88 0.01
C ILE A 194 1.61 25.69 0.05
N THR A 195 0.86 25.73 -1.04
CA THR A 195 -0.48 26.32 -1.09
C THR A 195 -1.48 25.45 -0.32
N GLY A 196 -2.48 26.06 0.33
CA GLY A 196 -3.58 25.32 0.94
C GLY A 196 -4.28 24.39 -0.07
N ASP A 197 -4.82 23.26 0.40
CA ASP A 197 -5.42 22.23 -0.46
C ASP A 197 -6.54 22.81 -1.38
N ASP A 198 -7.23 23.87 -0.96
CA ASP A 198 -8.29 24.53 -1.73
C ASP A 198 -7.74 25.35 -2.93
N GLU A 199 -6.65 26.08 -2.74
CA GLU A 199 -6.02 26.83 -3.82
C GLU A 199 -5.32 25.87 -4.81
N ALA A 200 -4.76 24.78 -4.28
CA ALA A 200 -4.22 23.71 -5.09
C ALA A 200 -5.29 23.04 -5.99
N ALA A 201 -6.49 22.84 -5.47
CA ALA A 201 -7.62 22.32 -6.24
C ALA A 201 -8.06 23.27 -7.37
N ARG A 202 -8.05 24.60 -7.12
CA ARG A 202 -8.36 25.62 -8.14
C ARG A 202 -7.35 25.60 -9.29
N LEU A 203 -6.06 25.47 -8.95
CA LEU A 203 -4.98 25.42 -9.95
C LEU A 203 -5.06 24.16 -10.83
N ILE A 204 -5.52 23.02 -10.30
CA ILE A 204 -5.69 21.78 -11.07
C ILE A 204 -6.70 21.94 -12.20
N GLY A 205 -7.77 22.71 -11.99
CA GLY A 205 -8.81 22.92 -13.01
C GLY A 205 -8.29 23.54 -14.32
N ASN A 206 -7.17 24.26 -14.26
CA ASN A 206 -6.55 24.92 -15.42
C ASN A 206 -5.47 24.04 -16.11
N LEU A 207 -5.20 22.83 -15.61
CA LEU A 207 -4.17 21.97 -16.15
C LEU A 207 -4.68 21.09 -17.29
N SER A 208 -3.83 20.84 -18.28
CA SER A 208 -4.08 19.81 -19.31
C SER A 208 -4.04 18.39 -18.73
N LEU A 209 -4.66 17.43 -19.41
CA LEU A 209 -4.64 16.01 -19.03
C LEU A 209 -3.22 15.51 -18.75
N SER A 210 -2.29 15.81 -19.67
CA SER A 210 -0.89 15.38 -19.56
C SER A 210 -0.17 16.01 -18.36
N GLN A 211 -0.53 17.23 -17.96
CA GLN A 211 0.02 17.86 -16.76
C GLN A 211 -0.58 17.26 -15.49
N MET A 212 -1.89 17.01 -15.44
CA MET A 212 -2.53 16.36 -14.30
C MET A 212 -1.96 14.96 -14.02
N ILE A 213 -1.72 14.16 -15.06
CA ILE A 213 -1.07 12.85 -14.93
C ILE A 213 0.35 13.00 -14.36
N LYS A 214 1.12 13.99 -14.82
CA LYS A 214 2.47 14.27 -14.27
C LYS A 214 2.42 14.70 -12.81
N VAL A 215 1.44 15.50 -12.40
CA VAL A 215 1.23 15.88 -10.99
C VAL A 215 0.92 14.63 -10.16
N MET A 216 0.02 13.76 -10.64
CA MET A 216 -0.32 12.51 -9.94
C MET A 216 0.91 11.59 -9.78
N LYS A 217 1.75 11.47 -10.81
CA LYS A 217 3.05 10.77 -10.71
C LYS A 217 4.02 11.42 -9.73
N ALA A 218 4.12 12.75 -9.72
CA ALA A 218 4.99 13.46 -8.79
C ALA A 218 4.55 13.24 -7.34
N LEU A 219 3.24 13.24 -7.08
CA LEU A 219 2.67 12.89 -5.77
C LEU A 219 2.99 11.44 -5.38
N GLN A 220 2.88 10.51 -6.33
CA GLN A 220 3.25 9.11 -6.16
C GLN A 220 4.73 8.94 -5.81
N GLN A 221 5.65 9.58 -6.56
CA GLN A 221 7.09 9.55 -6.28
C GLN A 221 7.46 10.15 -4.92
N LYS A 222 6.73 11.17 -4.48
CA LYS A 222 6.89 11.79 -3.15
C LYS A 222 6.18 11.04 -2.03
N GLY A 223 5.33 10.05 -2.35
CA GLY A 223 4.50 9.34 -1.37
C GLY A 223 3.51 10.24 -0.62
N ARG A 224 3.05 11.35 -1.24
CA ARG A 224 2.13 12.32 -0.61
C ARG A 224 0.68 11.97 -0.95
N ARG A 225 -0.07 11.56 0.06
CA ARG A 225 -1.48 11.15 -0.05
C ARG A 225 -2.44 12.24 0.45
N SER A 226 -2.49 13.40 -0.21
CA SER A 226 -3.53 14.41 0.07
C SER A 226 -4.84 13.98 -0.60
N THR A 227 -5.79 13.47 0.19
CA THR A 227 -7.06 12.96 -0.35
C THR A 227 -7.92 14.03 -1.04
N PRO A 228 -8.01 15.29 -0.55
CA PRO A 228 -8.73 16.34 -1.28
C PRO A 228 -8.11 16.61 -2.65
N LEU A 229 -6.78 16.71 -2.72
CA LEU A 229 -6.03 16.95 -3.95
C LEU A 229 -6.20 15.81 -4.95
N LEU A 230 -6.13 14.55 -4.48
CA LEU A 230 -6.32 13.37 -5.32
C LEU A 230 -7.75 13.27 -5.85
N ARG A 231 -8.77 13.63 -5.04
CA ARG A 231 -10.15 13.73 -5.50
C ARG A 231 -10.32 14.82 -6.56
N ALA A 232 -9.73 15.99 -6.36
CA ALA A 232 -9.75 17.08 -7.33
C ALA A 232 -9.08 16.67 -8.65
N LEU A 233 -7.92 16.02 -8.60
CA LEU A 233 -7.26 15.44 -9.79
C LEU A 233 -8.16 14.41 -10.48
N SER A 234 -8.71 13.46 -9.73
CA SER A 234 -9.55 12.40 -10.28
C SER A 234 -10.77 12.96 -11.02
N TYR A 235 -11.44 13.93 -10.39
CA TYR A 235 -12.61 14.60 -10.95
C TYR A 235 -12.27 15.37 -12.25
N ASN A 236 -11.21 16.19 -12.24
CA ASN A 236 -10.83 16.99 -13.41
C ASN A 236 -10.31 16.11 -14.56
N ILE A 237 -9.53 15.07 -14.26
CA ILE A 237 -9.10 14.08 -15.26
C ILE A 237 -10.33 13.42 -15.88
N THR A 238 -11.32 13.03 -15.08
CA THR A 238 -12.54 12.37 -15.55
C THR A 238 -13.49 13.30 -16.31
N LYS A 239 -13.40 14.61 -16.12
CA LYS A 239 -14.22 15.60 -16.83
C LYS A 239 -13.67 15.98 -18.20
N GLN A 240 -12.36 15.90 -18.43
CA GLN A 240 -11.75 16.32 -19.70
C GLN A 240 -12.12 15.37 -20.86
N PRO A 241 -12.48 15.84 -22.05
CA PRO A 241 -12.87 14.97 -23.16
C PRO A 241 -11.69 14.24 -23.83
N ASP A 242 -10.46 14.59 -23.49
CA ASP A 242 -9.25 14.04 -24.10
C ASP A 242 -9.14 12.51 -23.93
N ASN A 243 -8.75 11.83 -25.02
CA ASN A 243 -8.49 10.38 -25.02
C ASN A 243 -7.29 10.04 -24.11
N ILE A 244 -7.47 9.04 -23.26
CA ILE A 244 -6.43 8.51 -22.38
C ILE A 244 -5.78 7.31 -23.08
N ASP A 245 -4.62 7.54 -23.69
CA ASP A 245 -3.83 6.48 -24.31
C ASP A 245 -3.40 5.39 -23.30
N LEU A 246 -3.06 4.19 -23.80
CA LEU A 246 -2.68 3.06 -22.95
C LEU A 246 -1.52 3.36 -22.00
N LYS A 247 -0.57 4.21 -22.40
CA LYS A 247 0.59 4.55 -21.55
C LYS A 247 0.15 5.43 -20.39
N LYS A 248 -0.67 6.45 -20.66
CA LYS A 248 -1.30 7.30 -19.66
C LYS A 248 -2.20 6.51 -18.72
N SER A 249 -2.96 5.53 -19.24
CA SER A 249 -3.79 4.62 -18.44
C SER A 249 -2.93 3.78 -17.48
N ALA A 250 -1.86 3.16 -17.98
CA ALA A 250 -0.93 2.39 -17.14
C ALA A 250 -0.30 3.25 -16.04
N ASP A 251 0.14 4.45 -16.41
CA ASP A 251 0.75 5.44 -15.53
C ASP A 251 -0.19 5.92 -14.43
N LEU A 252 -1.45 6.21 -14.76
CA LEU A 252 -2.49 6.60 -13.82
C LEU A 252 -2.81 5.47 -12.86
N LEU A 253 -3.07 4.27 -13.37
CA LEU A 253 -3.39 3.10 -12.55
C LEU A 253 -2.26 2.77 -11.58
N PHE A 254 -1.00 2.78 -12.04
CA PHE A 254 0.15 2.55 -11.18
C PHE A 254 0.32 3.63 -10.11
N SER A 255 0.00 4.89 -10.46
CA SER A 255 -0.02 5.99 -9.49
C SER A 255 -1.10 5.80 -8.42
N MET A 256 -2.29 5.37 -8.83
CA MET A 256 -3.42 5.05 -7.94
C MET A 256 -3.10 3.89 -6.99
N VAL A 257 -2.45 2.84 -7.49
CA VAL A 257 -1.96 1.71 -6.67
C VAL A 257 -1.01 2.21 -5.59
N SER A 258 0.04 2.95 -6.00
CA SER A 258 1.09 3.41 -5.09
C SER A 258 0.57 4.38 -4.02
N LEU A 259 -0.40 5.22 -4.37
CA LEU A 259 -1.04 6.18 -3.46
C LEU A 259 -2.18 5.56 -2.64
N ASN A 260 -2.53 4.30 -2.89
CA ASN A 260 -3.70 3.62 -2.35
C ASN A 260 -4.97 4.49 -2.47
N PHE A 261 -5.21 4.99 -3.69
CA PHE A 261 -6.34 5.86 -4.03
C PHE A 261 -7.14 5.29 -5.22
N PRO A 262 -8.05 4.34 -4.95
CA PRO A 262 -8.95 3.77 -5.94
C PRO A 262 -10.23 4.62 -6.04
N ASP A 263 -10.27 5.51 -7.03
CA ASP A 263 -11.48 6.27 -7.37
C ASP A 263 -12.31 5.52 -8.42
N PRO A 264 -13.55 5.08 -8.12
CA PRO A 264 -14.31 4.20 -9.01
C PRO A 264 -14.64 4.88 -10.34
N VAL A 265 -14.95 6.18 -10.33
CA VAL A 265 -15.36 6.94 -11.51
C VAL A 265 -14.20 7.08 -12.51
N LEU A 266 -13.01 7.44 -12.02
CA LEU A 266 -11.82 7.47 -12.86
C LEU A 266 -11.41 6.06 -13.32
N LEU A 267 -11.53 5.03 -12.47
CA LEU A 267 -11.19 3.66 -12.85
C LEU A 267 -12.09 3.13 -13.97
N ASP A 268 -13.40 3.36 -13.92
CA ASP A 268 -14.34 2.98 -14.99
C ASP A 268 -14.00 3.68 -16.31
N ARG A 269 -13.70 4.98 -16.23
CA ARG A 269 -13.25 5.74 -17.40
C ARG A 269 -11.97 5.17 -18.00
N ILE A 270 -10.95 4.92 -17.17
CA ILE A 270 -9.67 4.36 -17.63
C ILE A 270 -9.91 2.99 -18.29
N CYS A 271 -10.71 2.12 -17.67
CA CYS A 271 -11.01 0.80 -18.22
C CYS A 271 -11.71 0.90 -19.58
N SER A 272 -12.67 1.81 -19.72
CA SER A 272 -13.37 2.08 -20.98
C SER A 272 -12.42 2.54 -22.09
N GLU A 273 -11.50 3.46 -21.78
CA GLU A 273 -10.49 3.93 -22.75
C GLU A 273 -9.44 2.85 -23.06
N VAL A 274 -9.10 1.98 -22.10
CA VAL A 274 -8.22 0.83 -22.35
C VAL A 274 -8.86 -0.12 -23.36
N ILE A 275 -10.13 -0.47 -23.21
CA ILE A 275 -10.84 -1.36 -24.14
C ILE A 275 -10.84 -0.76 -25.56
N LYS A 276 -11.12 0.54 -25.69
CA LYS A 276 -11.14 1.24 -26.99
C LYS A 276 -9.76 1.29 -27.67
N ASN A 277 -8.70 1.52 -26.91
CA ASN A 277 -7.35 1.73 -27.45
C ASN A 277 -6.53 0.41 -27.58
N LEU A 278 -7.01 -0.70 -27.02
CA LEU A 278 -6.32 -2.00 -27.05
C LEU A 278 -6.10 -2.58 -28.46
N PRO A 279 -7.09 -2.56 -29.38
CA PRO A 279 -6.95 -3.13 -30.72
C PRO A 279 -5.86 -2.43 -31.55
N THR A 280 -5.62 -1.14 -31.30
CA THR A 280 -4.61 -0.33 -31.99
C THR A 280 -3.19 -0.54 -31.43
N ASN A 281 -3.03 -1.33 -30.36
CA ASN A 281 -1.74 -1.56 -29.74
C ASN A 281 -0.95 -2.65 -30.47
N VAL A 282 0.05 -2.21 -31.23
CA VAL A 282 0.76 -3.11 -32.15
C VAL A 282 1.75 -4.02 -31.40
N GLU A 283 2.56 -3.56 -30.43
CA GLU A 283 3.63 -4.44 -29.86
C GLU A 283 4.11 -4.09 -28.43
N LYS A 284 3.28 -3.48 -27.56
CA LYS A 284 3.73 -3.09 -26.20
C LYS A 284 3.11 -3.95 -25.09
N PRO A 285 3.55 -5.22 -24.90
CA PRO A 285 2.99 -6.10 -23.86
C PRO A 285 3.26 -5.58 -22.45
N ALA A 286 4.37 -4.86 -22.24
CA ALA A 286 4.70 -4.29 -20.94
C ALA A 286 3.64 -3.30 -20.42
N VAL A 287 3.02 -2.51 -21.32
CA VAL A 287 1.98 -1.53 -20.95
C VAL A 287 0.69 -2.26 -20.59
N VAL A 288 0.31 -3.27 -21.39
CA VAL A 288 -0.86 -4.11 -21.15
C VAL A 288 -0.74 -4.84 -19.81
N ASN A 289 0.42 -5.46 -19.56
CA ASN A 289 0.69 -6.14 -18.31
C ASN A 289 0.68 -5.17 -17.11
N SER A 290 1.24 -3.96 -17.28
CA SER A 290 1.20 -2.93 -16.23
C SER A 290 -0.23 -2.50 -15.87
N ILE A 291 -1.11 -2.34 -16.86
CA ILE A 291 -2.54 -2.05 -16.64
C ILE A 291 -3.18 -3.19 -15.86
N LEU A 292 -3.03 -4.40 -16.37
CA LEU A 292 -3.65 -5.60 -15.82
C LEU A 292 -3.22 -5.85 -14.37
N VAL A 293 -1.92 -5.84 -14.10
CA VAL A 293 -1.38 -5.98 -12.73
C VAL A 293 -1.89 -4.88 -11.81
N SER A 294 -1.99 -3.64 -12.30
CA SER A 294 -2.50 -2.53 -11.48
C SER A 294 -3.98 -2.73 -11.10
N LEU A 295 -4.81 -3.27 -11.99
CA LEU A 295 -6.19 -3.62 -11.67
C LEU A 295 -6.26 -4.69 -10.58
N GLY A 296 -5.39 -5.71 -10.65
CA GLY A 296 -5.26 -6.74 -9.61
C GLY A 296 -4.86 -6.18 -8.24
N LEU A 297 -3.86 -5.30 -8.21
CA LEU A 297 -3.39 -4.66 -6.98
C LEU A 297 -4.43 -3.71 -6.37
N LEU A 298 -5.24 -3.04 -7.19
CA LEU A 298 -6.38 -2.24 -6.74
C LEU A 298 -7.57 -3.09 -6.30
N LYS A 299 -7.56 -4.40 -6.58
CA LYS A 299 -8.68 -5.32 -6.40
C LYS A 299 -9.91 -4.88 -7.20
N TYR A 300 -9.71 -4.25 -8.36
CA TYR A 300 -10.78 -3.68 -9.17
C TYR A 300 -11.22 -4.64 -10.26
N ARG A 301 -12.45 -5.16 -10.13
CA ARG A 301 -12.99 -6.19 -11.04
C ARG A 301 -13.84 -5.55 -12.13
N HIS A 302 -13.20 -5.20 -13.23
CA HIS A 302 -13.88 -4.77 -14.45
C HIS A 302 -13.80 -5.88 -15.50
N GLU A 303 -14.85 -6.71 -15.56
CA GLU A 303 -14.86 -7.96 -16.33
C GLU A 303 -14.56 -7.78 -17.81
N GLU A 304 -15.15 -6.77 -18.46
CA GLU A 304 -14.90 -6.48 -19.88
C GLU A 304 -13.44 -6.08 -20.16
N ALA A 305 -12.85 -5.23 -19.31
CA ALA A 305 -11.47 -4.80 -19.46
C ALA A 305 -10.50 -5.94 -19.20
N LEU A 306 -10.74 -6.75 -18.16
CA LEU A 306 -9.93 -7.95 -17.87
C LEU A 306 -10.00 -8.95 -19.02
N THR A 307 -11.18 -9.16 -19.59
CA THR A 307 -11.37 -10.03 -20.77
C THR A 307 -10.61 -9.50 -21.97
N ALA A 308 -10.79 -8.23 -22.33
CA ALA A 308 -10.08 -7.62 -23.46
C ALA A 308 -8.55 -7.69 -23.31
N LEU A 309 -8.03 -7.43 -22.10
CA LEU A 309 -6.60 -7.51 -21.81
C LEU A 309 -6.04 -8.93 -21.98
N VAL A 310 -6.76 -9.95 -21.48
CA VAL A 310 -6.36 -11.35 -21.61
C VAL A 310 -6.46 -11.83 -23.06
N ASP A 311 -7.51 -11.42 -23.79
CA ASP A 311 -7.65 -11.74 -25.22
C ASP A 311 -6.55 -11.12 -26.08
N TRP A 312 -6.13 -9.90 -25.76
CA TRP A 312 -4.98 -9.28 -26.41
C TRP A 312 -3.70 -10.07 -26.13
N MET A 313 -3.47 -10.50 -24.89
CA MET A 313 -2.30 -11.32 -24.54
C MET A 313 -2.32 -12.70 -25.20
N ARG A 314 -3.51 -13.30 -25.34
CA ARG A 314 -3.71 -14.56 -26.06
C ARG A 314 -3.37 -14.43 -27.54
N THR A 315 -3.85 -13.37 -28.19
CA THR A 315 -3.61 -13.10 -29.62
C THR A 315 -2.13 -12.77 -29.87
N ASN A 316 -1.49 -12.05 -28.95
CA ASN A 316 -0.11 -11.62 -29.06
C ASN A 316 0.87 -12.48 -28.24
N ARG A 317 0.54 -13.77 -28.08
CA ARG A 317 1.31 -14.72 -27.24
C ARG A 317 2.81 -14.72 -27.54
N ALA A 318 3.19 -14.60 -28.81
CA ALA A 318 4.59 -14.62 -29.24
C ALA A 318 5.44 -13.47 -28.64
N VAL A 319 4.81 -12.35 -28.28
CA VAL A 319 5.48 -11.16 -27.73
C VAL A 319 5.43 -11.14 -26.19
N CYS A 320 4.53 -11.91 -25.58
CA CYS A 320 4.36 -11.99 -24.14
C CYS A 320 5.46 -12.85 -23.50
N ARG A 321 6.11 -12.33 -22.45
CA ARG A 321 7.09 -13.10 -21.69
C ARG A 321 6.39 -14.09 -20.75
N PRO A 322 7.03 -15.20 -20.36
CA PRO A 322 6.50 -16.10 -19.33
C PRO A 322 6.09 -15.38 -18.05
N SER A 323 6.88 -14.39 -17.63
CA SER A 323 6.57 -13.56 -16.46
C SER A 323 5.30 -12.73 -16.61
N ASP A 324 4.99 -12.27 -17.83
CA ASP A 324 3.79 -11.47 -18.10
C ASP A 324 2.53 -12.34 -18.02
N ILE A 325 2.60 -13.55 -18.57
CA ILE A 325 1.53 -14.57 -18.47
C ILE A 325 1.31 -14.92 -17.00
N ALA A 326 2.39 -15.18 -16.25
CA ALA A 326 2.30 -15.49 -14.83
C ALA A 326 1.65 -14.36 -14.03
N SER A 327 2.09 -13.11 -14.20
CA SER A 327 1.49 -11.97 -13.51
C SER A 327 0.03 -11.73 -13.88
N ALA A 328 -0.35 -12.10 -15.10
CA ALA A 328 -1.73 -12.04 -15.52
C ALA A 328 -2.61 -13.09 -14.82
N VAL A 329 -2.15 -14.34 -14.72
CA VAL A 329 -2.85 -15.38 -13.94
C VAL A 329 -2.98 -14.97 -12.47
N VAL A 330 -1.92 -14.41 -11.88
CA VAL A 330 -1.95 -13.90 -10.49
C VAL A 330 -3.00 -12.80 -10.32
N THR A 331 -3.13 -11.92 -11.32
CA THR A 331 -4.15 -10.87 -11.31
C THR A 331 -5.55 -11.45 -11.35
N LEU A 332 -5.82 -12.39 -12.27
CA LEU A 332 -7.11 -13.06 -12.42
C LEU A 332 -7.52 -13.79 -11.13
N ALA A 333 -6.57 -14.49 -10.50
CA ALA A 333 -6.76 -15.14 -9.20
C ALA A 333 -7.11 -14.12 -8.11
N ASN A 334 -6.39 -13.00 -8.03
CA ASN A 334 -6.66 -11.98 -7.00
C ASN A 334 -8.07 -11.41 -7.09
N VAL A 335 -8.56 -11.12 -8.30
CA VAL A 335 -9.92 -10.58 -8.52
C VAL A 335 -10.99 -11.66 -8.72
N ASN A 336 -10.64 -12.93 -8.50
CA ASN A 336 -11.52 -14.10 -8.58
C ASN A 336 -12.30 -14.20 -9.91
N TYR A 337 -11.66 -13.84 -11.03
CA TYR A 337 -12.32 -13.78 -12.33
C TYR A 337 -11.54 -14.58 -13.37
N VAL A 338 -12.25 -15.47 -14.06
CA VAL A 338 -11.74 -16.18 -15.24
C VAL A 338 -12.50 -15.66 -16.46
N PRO A 339 -11.83 -14.96 -17.39
CA PRO A 339 -12.49 -14.46 -18.59
C PRO A 339 -13.04 -15.61 -19.45
N PRO A 340 -14.16 -15.38 -20.16
CA PRO A 340 -14.64 -16.34 -21.15
C PRO A 340 -13.59 -16.52 -22.25
N HIS A 341 -13.50 -17.74 -22.82
CA HIS A 341 -12.54 -18.10 -23.88
C HIS A 341 -11.05 -17.97 -23.51
N SER A 342 -10.73 -17.95 -22.21
CA SER A 342 -9.34 -17.89 -21.73
C SER A 342 -8.61 -19.23 -21.70
N GLU A 343 -9.23 -20.33 -22.13
CA GLU A 343 -8.65 -21.69 -22.04
C GLU A 343 -7.28 -21.79 -22.70
N GLY A 344 -7.12 -21.33 -23.96
CA GLY A 344 -5.80 -21.35 -24.62
C GLY A 344 -4.74 -20.46 -23.96
N PHE A 345 -5.15 -19.44 -23.19
CA PHE A 345 -4.25 -18.63 -22.37
C PHE A 345 -3.88 -19.35 -21.06
N LEU A 346 -4.84 -20.01 -20.42
CA LEU A 346 -4.60 -20.80 -19.20
C LEU A 346 -3.74 -22.04 -19.48
N GLU A 347 -3.97 -22.74 -20.60
CA GLU A 347 -3.10 -23.83 -21.06
C GLU A 347 -1.66 -23.34 -21.25
N ALA A 348 -1.47 -22.14 -21.81
CA ALA A 348 -0.15 -21.53 -21.92
C ALA A 348 0.48 -21.31 -20.54
N ALA A 349 -0.29 -20.86 -19.55
CA ALA A 349 0.19 -20.68 -18.19
C ALA A 349 0.52 -22.02 -17.48
N LEU A 350 -0.25 -23.08 -17.74
CA LEU A 350 0.01 -24.44 -17.23
C LEU A 350 1.24 -25.08 -17.85
N SER A 351 1.63 -24.68 -19.06
CA SER A 351 2.86 -25.18 -19.69
C SER A 351 4.15 -24.55 -19.15
N LEU A 352 4.05 -23.50 -18.34
CA LEU A 352 5.20 -22.77 -17.81
C LEU A 352 5.94 -23.62 -16.77
N LYS A 353 7.27 -23.54 -16.79
CA LYS A 353 8.15 -24.22 -15.84
C LYS A 353 8.79 -23.25 -14.85
N GLU A 354 9.26 -23.80 -13.73
CA GLU A 354 9.95 -23.04 -12.70
C GLU A 354 11.16 -22.26 -13.25
N ASP A 355 11.93 -22.87 -14.15
CA ASP A 355 13.17 -22.28 -14.71
C ASP A 355 12.91 -21.11 -15.66
N GLU A 356 11.70 -20.98 -16.19
CA GLU A 356 11.31 -19.85 -17.05
C GLU A 356 10.97 -18.59 -16.24
N MET A 357 10.86 -18.71 -14.91
CA MET A 357 10.56 -17.61 -14.02
C MET A 357 11.81 -16.81 -13.64
N THR A 358 11.70 -15.49 -13.75
CA THR A 358 12.79 -14.58 -13.34
C THR A 358 13.11 -14.64 -11.84
N LYS A 359 12.14 -15.05 -11.00
CA LYS A 359 12.26 -15.11 -9.54
C LYS A 359 11.50 -16.31 -8.99
N ALA A 360 12.07 -16.99 -8.00
CA ALA A 360 11.42 -18.10 -7.29
C ALA A 360 10.06 -17.69 -6.69
N LEU A 361 9.95 -16.48 -6.13
CA LEU A 361 8.69 -15.96 -5.60
C LEU A 361 7.59 -15.85 -6.66
N SER A 362 7.95 -15.51 -7.91
CA SER A 362 6.98 -15.42 -9.01
C SER A 362 6.43 -16.80 -9.40
N TRP A 363 7.24 -17.86 -9.28
CA TRP A 363 6.76 -19.23 -9.43
C TRP A 363 5.76 -19.59 -8.34
N LEU A 364 6.09 -19.32 -7.06
CA LEU A 364 5.18 -19.55 -5.95
C LEU A 364 3.85 -18.79 -6.12
N ASP A 365 3.91 -17.53 -6.56
CA ASP A 365 2.73 -16.72 -6.83
C ASP A 365 1.87 -17.32 -7.94
N LEU A 366 2.49 -17.83 -9.02
CA LEU A 366 1.79 -18.50 -10.11
C LEU A 366 1.11 -19.79 -9.64
N VAL A 367 1.85 -20.69 -8.97
CA VAL A 367 1.31 -21.97 -8.49
C VAL A 367 0.14 -21.75 -7.53
N PHE A 368 0.29 -20.81 -6.59
CA PHE A 368 -0.79 -20.43 -5.68
C PHE A 368 -2.02 -19.88 -6.44
N SER A 369 -1.79 -19.09 -7.49
CA SER A 369 -2.87 -18.49 -8.28
C SER A 369 -3.58 -19.51 -9.15
N LEU A 370 -2.86 -20.48 -9.73
CA LEU A 370 -3.45 -21.63 -10.43
C LEU A 370 -4.30 -22.47 -9.47
N LEU A 371 -3.88 -22.62 -8.21
CA LEU A 371 -4.64 -23.31 -7.18
C LEU A 371 -5.93 -22.54 -6.85
N VAL A 372 -5.85 -21.22 -6.68
CA VAL A 372 -7.01 -20.35 -6.47
C VAL A 372 -8.02 -20.43 -7.62
N LEU A 373 -7.53 -20.49 -8.86
CA LEU A 373 -8.36 -20.60 -10.07
C LEU A 373 -8.82 -22.03 -10.37
N GLU A 374 -8.49 -23.00 -9.53
CA GLU A 374 -8.88 -24.40 -9.69
C GLU A 374 -8.35 -25.04 -10.99
N ARG A 375 -7.17 -24.60 -11.42
CA ARG A 375 -6.46 -25.09 -12.62
C ARG A 375 -5.11 -25.73 -12.30
N ALA A 376 -4.63 -25.65 -11.06
CA ALA A 376 -3.33 -26.22 -10.70
C ALA A 376 -3.29 -27.75 -10.84
N GLU A 377 -2.32 -28.23 -11.60
CA GLU A 377 -1.99 -29.65 -11.67
C GLU A 377 -1.05 -30.08 -10.53
N MET A 378 -1.03 -31.37 -10.22
CA MET A 378 -0.21 -31.92 -9.13
C MET A 378 1.29 -31.64 -9.29
N HIS A 379 1.79 -31.63 -10.53
CA HIS A 379 3.20 -31.34 -10.79
C HIS A 379 3.58 -29.90 -10.38
N HIS A 380 2.68 -28.93 -10.57
CA HIS A 380 2.87 -27.54 -10.11
C HIS A 380 2.93 -27.48 -8.59
N LEU A 381 1.96 -28.10 -7.92
CA LEU A 381 1.85 -28.07 -6.45
C LEU A 381 3.05 -28.72 -5.78
N THR A 382 3.44 -29.92 -6.26
CA THR A 382 4.61 -30.63 -5.74
C THR A 382 5.90 -29.86 -5.99
N SER A 383 6.05 -29.20 -7.14
CA SER A 383 7.24 -28.39 -7.43
C SER A 383 7.48 -27.28 -6.40
N ALA A 384 6.40 -26.69 -5.86
CA ALA A 384 6.46 -25.61 -4.88
C ALA A 384 6.70 -26.08 -3.43
N LEU A 385 6.50 -27.38 -3.15
CA LEU A 385 6.70 -27.99 -1.83
C LEU A 385 8.03 -28.76 -1.72
N ARG A 386 8.74 -28.93 -2.82
CA ARG A 386 10.05 -29.61 -2.86
C ARG A 386 11.09 -28.90 -1.97
N PRO A 387 11.90 -29.64 -1.20
CA PRO A 387 12.97 -29.07 -0.37
C PRO A 387 13.92 -28.16 -1.17
N GLU A 388 14.27 -28.53 -2.41
CA GLU A 388 15.18 -27.74 -3.24
C GLU A 388 14.61 -26.35 -3.58
N PHE A 389 13.30 -26.27 -3.79
CA PHE A 389 12.64 -24.99 -4.07
C PHE A 389 12.53 -24.13 -2.81
N ILE A 390 12.28 -24.77 -1.67
CA ILE A 390 12.25 -24.13 -0.36
C ILE A 390 13.63 -23.55 -0.01
N ASP A 391 14.70 -24.31 -0.20
CA ASP A 391 16.08 -23.83 -0.01
C ASP A 391 16.40 -22.67 -0.93
N LYS A 392 15.93 -22.72 -2.18
CA LYS A 392 16.03 -21.61 -3.13
C LYS A 392 15.30 -20.36 -2.63
N LEU A 393 14.14 -20.48 -1.97
CA LEU A 393 13.46 -19.36 -1.35
C LEU A 393 14.22 -18.81 -0.13
N LEU A 394 14.78 -19.68 0.71
CA LEU A 394 15.59 -19.31 1.89
C LEU A 394 16.92 -18.67 1.50
N SER A 395 17.50 -19.04 0.36
CA SER A 395 18.73 -18.43 -0.17
C SER A 395 18.58 -16.94 -0.49
N LEU A 396 17.35 -16.46 -0.69
CA LEU A 396 17.03 -15.05 -0.90
C LEU A 396 16.87 -14.26 0.43
N GLY A 397 16.99 -14.95 1.57
CA GLY A 397 16.74 -14.43 2.91
C GLY A 397 15.55 -15.12 3.59
N GLU A 398 14.98 -14.48 4.61
CA GLU A 398 13.80 -15.03 5.28
C GLU A 398 12.57 -15.06 4.36
N ILE A 399 11.88 -16.21 4.33
CA ILE A 399 10.61 -16.31 3.62
C ILE A 399 9.58 -15.43 4.31
N SER A 400 9.09 -14.42 3.59
CA SER A 400 8.08 -13.51 4.13
C SER A 400 6.81 -14.25 4.59
N ILE A 401 6.18 -13.75 5.66
CA ILE A 401 4.93 -14.32 6.20
C ILE A 401 3.86 -14.58 5.11
N PRO A 402 3.58 -13.66 4.16
CA PRO A 402 2.62 -13.93 3.09
C PRO A 402 2.99 -15.14 2.22
N SER A 403 4.28 -15.31 1.89
CA SER A 403 4.75 -16.44 1.09
C SER A 403 4.64 -17.75 1.87
N ARG A 404 4.98 -17.75 3.17
CA ARG A 404 4.78 -18.92 4.05
C ARG A 404 3.31 -19.32 4.10
N ARG A 405 2.39 -18.37 4.20
CA ARG A 405 0.94 -18.63 4.19
C ARG A 405 0.47 -19.27 2.88
N LYS A 406 1.02 -18.87 1.73
CA LYS A 406 0.72 -19.51 0.44
C LYS A 406 1.22 -20.94 0.39
N LEU A 407 2.45 -21.20 0.87
CA LEU A 407 3.01 -22.54 0.99
C LEU A 407 2.16 -23.43 1.89
N MET A 408 1.71 -22.94 3.05
CA MET A 408 0.81 -23.67 3.96
C MET A 408 -0.54 -23.99 3.30
N ALA A 409 -1.10 -23.09 2.50
CA ALA A 409 -2.35 -23.32 1.79
C ALA A 409 -2.19 -24.37 0.67
N ILE A 410 -1.06 -24.34 -0.06
CA ILE A 410 -0.71 -25.36 -1.06
C ILE A 410 -0.52 -26.72 -0.37
N ASP A 411 0.25 -26.77 0.72
CA ASP A 411 0.46 -28.00 1.50
C ASP A 411 -0.85 -28.58 2.01
N ALA A 412 -1.74 -27.74 2.55
CA ALA A 412 -3.05 -28.18 3.03
C ALA A 412 -3.91 -28.79 1.91
N TYR A 413 -3.88 -28.21 0.71
CA TYR A 413 -4.60 -28.76 -0.44
C TYR A 413 -4.01 -30.10 -0.89
N VAL A 414 -2.68 -30.19 -0.97
CA VAL A 414 -1.97 -31.42 -1.36
C VAL A 414 -2.23 -32.51 -0.33
N ALA A 415 -2.17 -32.20 0.97
CA ALA A 415 -2.48 -33.13 2.05
C ALA A 415 -3.88 -33.75 1.94
N ALA A 416 -4.87 -32.94 1.55
CA ALA A 416 -6.26 -33.39 1.44
C ALA A 416 -6.52 -34.21 0.16
N THR A 417 -5.76 -33.98 -0.91
CA THR A 417 -6.01 -34.59 -2.22
C THR A 417 -5.07 -35.76 -2.55
N ARG A 418 -3.83 -35.71 -2.06
CA ARG A 418 -2.80 -36.74 -2.28
C ARG A 418 -1.85 -36.81 -1.08
N PRO A 419 -2.15 -37.64 -0.08
CA PRO A 419 -1.32 -37.79 1.12
C PRO A 419 0.12 -38.22 0.84
N ASP A 420 0.36 -38.95 -0.26
CA ASP A 420 1.68 -39.49 -0.63
C ASP A 420 2.65 -38.45 -1.24
N ALA A 421 2.20 -37.21 -1.45
CA ALA A 421 3.00 -36.16 -2.08
C ALA A 421 3.96 -35.47 -1.09
N PRO A 422 5.03 -34.82 -1.58
CA PRO A 422 5.94 -34.04 -0.74
C PRO A 422 5.19 -33.02 0.12
N ARG A 423 5.55 -32.96 1.40
CA ARG A 423 4.94 -32.09 2.41
C ARG A 423 5.86 -30.93 2.75
N LEU A 424 5.26 -29.81 3.15
CA LEU A 424 6.00 -28.66 3.63
C LEU A 424 6.72 -29.00 4.95
N PRO A 425 8.01 -28.65 5.09
CA PRO A 425 8.73 -28.77 6.36
C PRO A 425 8.04 -28.01 7.50
N GLU A 426 7.96 -28.62 8.69
CA GLU A 426 7.20 -28.09 9.84
C GLU A 426 7.78 -26.75 10.35
N ASP A 427 9.10 -26.57 10.30
CA ASP A 427 9.80 -25.34 10.65
C ASP A 427 9.28 -24.13 9.83
N ILE A 428 8.85 -24.37 8.60
CA ILE A 428 8.27 -23.34 7.72
C ILE A 428 6.80 -23.08 8.00
N ALA A 429 6.12 -23.93 8.76
CA ALA A 429 4.77 -23.65 9.26
C ALA A 429 4.76 -22.98 10.66
N VAL A 430 5.82 -23.17 11.46
CA VAL A 430 5.88 -22.73 12.86
C VAL A 430 6.07 -21.21 13.03
N GLY A 431 5.31 -20.59 13.93
CA GLY A 431 5.49 -19.17 14.26
C GLY A 431 4.97 -18.19 13.21
N VAL A 432 4.12 -18.64 12.27
CA VAL A 432 3.41 -17.75 11.34
C VAL A 432 2.29 -17.02 12.12
N ALA A 433 2.58 -15.82 12.61
CA ALA A 433 1.57 -14.99 13.26
C ALA A 433 0.52 -14.53 12.23
N ILE A 434 -0.73 -14.94 12.44
CA ILE A 434 -1.87 -14.48 11.64
C ILE A 434 -2.74 -13.62 12.56
N VAL A 435 -2.82 -12.33 12.25
CA VAL A 435 -3.56 -11.36 13.07
C VAL A 435 -4.47 -10.55 12.17
N HIS A 436 -5.69 -10.30 12.62
CA HIS A 436 -6.61 -9.40 11.94
C HIS A 436 -6.13 -7.94 12.02
N THR A 437 -6.49 -7.14 11.02
CA THR A 437 -6.38 -5.68 11.16
C THR A 437 -7.37 -5.21 12.22
N ARG A 438 -7.16 -4.02 12.78
CA ARG A 438 -8.10 -3.43 13.75
C ARG A 438 -9.52 -3.33 13.20
N GLU A 439 -9.66 -2.91 11.95
CA GLU A 439 -10.96 -2.77 11.28
C GLU A 439 -11.63 -4.14 11.10
N LYS A 440 -10.88 -5.15 10.62
CA LYS A 440 -11.38 -6.51 10.48
C LYS A 440 -11.77 -7.10 11.84
N ALA A 441 -10.96 -6.90 12.88
CA ALA A 441 -11.26 -7.39 14.22
C ALA A 441 -12.57 -6.83 14.78
N LEU A 442 -12.87 -5.54 14.54
CA LEU A 442 -14.15 -4.94 14.93
C LEU A 442 -15.33 -5.53 14.15
N PHE A 443 -15.16 -5.77 12.85
CA PHE A 443 -16.17 -6.41 12.01
C PHE A 443 -16.46 -7.83 12.49
N VAL A 444 -15.41 -8.64 12.68
CA VAL A 444 -15.47 -10.00 13.21
C VAL A 444 -16.15 -10.00 14.58
N GLN A 445 -15.74 -9.12 15.50
CA GLN A 445 -16.35 -9.01 16.82
C GLN A 445 -17.86 -8.78 16.74
N SER A 446 -18.30 -7.87 15.85
CA SER A 446 -19.72 -7.66 15.64
C SER A 446 -20.44 -8.90 15.14
N VAL A 447 -19.86 -9.62 14.17
CA VAL A 447 -20.41 -10.89 13.67
C VAL A 447 -20.50 -11.91 14.80
N MET A 448 -19.46 -12.03 15.62
CA MET A 448 -19.44 -12.93 16.77
C MET A 448 -20.52 -12.60 17.79
N ASP A 449 -20.76 -11.33 18.10
CA ASP A 449 -21.81 -10.93 19.04
C ASP A 449 -23.21 -11.29 18.51
N THR A 450 -23.41 -11.27 17.20
CA THR A 450 -24.63 -11.80 16.56
C THR A 450 -24.75 -13.31 16.75
N PHE A 451 -23.66 -14.07 16.56
CA PHE A 451 -23.67 -15.52 16.78
C PHE A 451 -23.89 -15.91 18.23
N LYS A 452 -23.35 -15.16 19.21
CA LYS A 452 -23.59 -15.42 20.65
C LYS A 452 -25.08 -15.36 21.01
N SER A 453 -25.85 -14.51 20.32
CA SER A 453 -27.31 -14.42 20.51
C SER A 453 -28.06 -15.58 19.87
N LEU A 454 -27.47 -16.27 18.89
CA LEU A 454 -28.11 -17.34 18.11
C LEU A 454 -27.74 -18.73 18.66
N VAL A 455 -26.49 -18.87 19.08
CA VAL A 455 -25.88 -20.09 19.59
C VAL A 455 -25.35 -19.76 20.98
N SER A 456 -25.90 -20.36 22.03
CA SER A 456 -25.48 -20.14 23.42
C SER A 456 -23.96 -20.26 23.54
N ALA A 457 -23.28 -19.12 23.70
CA ALA A 457 -21.91 -18.92 23.24
C ALA A 457 -20.86 -19.83 23.90
N ASP A 458 -21.02 -20.15 25.19
CA ASP A 458 -19.93 -20.69 25.99
C ASP A 458 -19.71 -22.19 25.80
N THR A 459 -20.69 -22.91 25.22
CA THR A 459 -20.62 -24.38 25.05
C THR A 459 -20.47 -24.80 23.58
N PHE A 460 -20.97 -24.00 22.64
CA PHE A 460 -21.18 -24.42 21.26
C PHE A 460 -20.34 -23.65 20.23
N LEU A 461 -19.75 -22.51 20.61
CA LEU A 461 -19.04 -21.61 19.70
C LEU A 461 -17.54 -21.53 20.07
N LYS A 462 -16.67 -21.93 19.15
CA LYS A 462 -15.23 -21.66 19.25
C LYS A 462 -14.85 -20.48 18.38
N ARG A 463 -14.01 -19.59 18.89
CA ARG A 463 -13.59 -18.34 18.23
C ARG A 463 -12.14 -18.41 17.74
N ASP A 464 -11.83 -17.58 16.75
CA ASP A 464 -10.47 -17.19 16.35
C ASP A 464 -9.52 -18.38 16.13
N ARG A 465 -9.98 -19.38 15.36
CA ARG A 465 -9.23 -20.62 15.18
C ARG A 465 -8.20 -20.48 14.08
N ASN A 466 -6.97 -20.87 14.40
CA ASN A 466 -5.95 -21.10 13.39
C ASN A 466 -6.28 -22.37 12.62
N SER A 467 -6.51 -22.23 11.31
CA SER A 467 -6.81 -23.35 10.43
C SER A 467 -5.65 -24.35 10.27
N GLY A 468 -4.43 -23.93 10.59
CA GLY A 468 -3.20 -24.63 10.24
C GLY A 468 -2.87 -24.57 8.75
N MET A 469 -3.64 -23.85 7.95
CA MET A 469 -3.53 -23.78 6.48
C MET A 469 -3.10 -22.39 5.99
N GLY A 470 -2.52 -21.57 6.87
CA GLY A 470 -2.06 -20.22 6.54
C GLY A 470 -3.14 -19.13 6.62
N PHE A 471 -4.30 -19.40 7.23
CA PHE A 471 -5.35 -18.40 7.50
C PHE A 471 -6.14 -18.67 8.78
N LEU A 472 -6.88 -17.68 9.27
CA LEU A 472 -7.85 -17.82 10.37
C LEU A 472 -9.26 -17.93 9.80
N TYR A 473 -10.11 -18.69 10.49
CA TYR A 473 -11.56 -18.58 10.34
C TYR A 473 -12.15 -18.12 11.69
N ASP A 474 -13.25 -17.38 11.61
CA ASP A 474 -13.65 -16.49 12.69
C ASP A 474 -14.43 -17.23 13.79
N ALA A 475 -15.21 -18.24 13.39
CA ALA A 475 -15.90 -19.13 14.30
C ALA A 475 -16.04 -20.56 13.77
N GLU A 476 -16.11 -21.52 14.68
CA GLU A 476 -16.52 -22.90 14.45
C GLU A 476 -17.63 -23.28 15.43
N PHE A 477 -18.71 -23.86 14.90
CA PHE A 477 -19.78 -24.46 15.67
C PHE A 477 -20.39 -25.63 14.91
N ALA A 478 -21.17 -26.49 15.57
CA ALA A 478 -21.86 -27.60 14.94
C ALA A 478 -23.37 -27.47 15.10
N VAL A 479 -24.12 -27.90 14.09
CA VAL A 479 -25.58 -27.86 14.05
C VAL A 479 -26.16 -29.15 13.50
N ASP A 480 -27.35 -29.52 13.96
CA ASP A 480 -28.13 -30.60 13.36
C ASP A 480 -28.81 -30.14 12.06
N SER A 481 -29.46 -31.07 11.35
CA SER A 481 -30.29 -30.81 10.17
C SER A 481 -31.44 -29.81 10.41
N ASN A 482 -31.84 -29.59 11.67
CA ASN A 482 -32.87 -28.63 12.08
C ASN A 482 -32.31 -27.26 12.51
N CYS A 483 -31.01 -27.02 12.33
CA CYS A 483 -30.28 -25.82 12.76
C CYS A 483 -30.16 -25.63 14.29
N HIS A 484 -30.31 -26.67 15.10
CA HIS A 484 -30.05 -26.62 16.53
C HIS A 484 -28.56 -26.80 16.82
N PRO A 485 -27.96 -26.00 17.72
CA PRO A 485 -26.56 -26.15 18.09
C PRO A 485 -26.27 -27.50 18.77
N VAL A 486 -25.21 -28.18 18.33
CA VAL A 486 -24.73 -29.45 18.88
C VAL A 486 -23.31 -29.25 19.44
N PRO A 487 -22.95 -29.84 20.59
CA PRO A 487 -21.60 -29.70 21.13
C PRO A 487 -20.58 -30.27 20.15
N LEU A 488 -19.49 -29.54 19.91
CA LEU A 488 -18.47 -29.92 18.93
C LEU A 488 -17.83 -31.30 19.17
N GLN A 489 -17.86 -31.80 20.41
CA GLN A 489 -17.36 -33.14 20.74
C GLN A 489 -18.25 -34.26 20.17
N LYS A 490 -19.56 -34.03 20.05
CA LYS A 490 -20.51 -35.01 19.50
C LYS A 490 -20.56 -34.97 17.97
N ALA A 491 -20.14 -33.85 17.37
CA ALA A 491 -20.13 -33.64 15.92
C ALA A 491 -19.09 -34.47 15.15
N VAL A 492 -18.17 -35.16 15.83
CA VAL A 492 -17.12 -35.99 15.19
C VAL A 492 -17.64 -37.39 14.83
N SER A 493 -18.77 -37.80 15.42
CA SER A 493 -19.24 -39.19 15.37
C SER A 493 -20.59 -39.38 14.69
N ASP A 494 -21.28 -38.30 14.34
CA ASP A 494 -22.65 -38.32 13.81
C ASP A 494 -22.71 -37.70 12.41
N ASN A 495 -23.27 -38.44 11.45
CA ASN A 495 -23.38 -38.00 10.05
C ASN A 495 -24.48 -36.95 9.87
N ASP A 496 -25.42 -36.81 10.80
CA ASP A 496 -26.52 -35.84 10.75
C ASP A 496 -26.14 -34.47 11.36
N VAL A 497 -24.86 -34.30 11.72
CA VAL A 497 -24.33 -33.08 12.31
C VAL A 497 -23.39 -32.38 11.34
N HIS A 498 -23.67 -31.11 11.06
CA HIS A 498 -22.88 -30.27 10.18
C HIS A 498 -21.94 -29.37 10.97
N ARG A 499 -20.64 -29.47 10.68
CA ARG A 499 -19.62 -28.57 11.22
C ARG A 499 -19.56 -27.30 10.37
N ILE A 500 -19.86 -26.16 10.98
CA ILE A 500 -19.92 -24.87 10.31
C ILE A 500 -18.66 -24.07 10.65
N ALA A 501 -17.97 -23.59 9.61
CA ALA A 501 -16.91 -22.60 9.73
C ALA A 501 -17.42 -21.24 9.24
N VAL A 502 -17.19 -20.18 10.00
CA VAL A 502 -17.62 -18.82 9.66
C VAL A 502 -16.47 -18.02 9.08
N LEU A 503 -16.71 -17.38 7.95
CA LEU A 503 -15.81 -16.40 7.33
C LEU A 503 -16.50 -15.05 7.22
N ALA A 504 -16.10 -14.10 8.07
CA ALA A 504 -16.49 -12.71 8.01
C ALA A 504 -15.60 -11.97 6.98
N LEU A 505 -16.21 -11.55 5.88
CA LEU A 505 -15.53 -10.92 4.76
C LEU A 505 -15.73 -9.40 4.84
N ASP A 506 -14.67 -8.69 5.24
CA ASP A 506 -14.69 -7.25 5.36
C ASP A 506 -14.57 -6.54 3.98
N TYR A 507 -14.55 -5.22 3.99
CA TYR A 507 -14.39 -4.42 2.77
C TYR A 507 -13.10 -4.73 1.99
N HIS A 508 -12.03 -5.13 2.68
CA HIS A 508 -10.74 -5.44 2.08
C HIS A 508 -10.66 -6.88 1.56
N ASP A 509 -11.57 -7.76 1.94
CA ASP A 509 -11.63 -9.15 1.51
C ASP A 509 -12.45 -9.36 0.22
N MET A 510 -13.04 -8.29 -0.30
CA MET A 510 -13.89 -8.26 -1.49
C MET A 510 -13.27 -7.44 -2.63
N THR A 511 -13.70 -7.72 -3.86
CA THR A 511 -13.38 -6.91 -5.04
C THR A 511 -14.16 -5.60 -5.08
N ARG A 512 -13.57 -4.60 -5.70
CA ARG A 512 -14.20 -3.30 -6.00
C ARG A 512 -14.95 -3.38 -7.33
N ARG A 513 -15.92 -2.47 -7.53
CA ARG A 513 -16.89 -2.42 -8.64
C ARG A 513 -17.95 -3.50 -8.56
N VAL A 514 -17.54 -4.77 -8.70
CA VAL A 514 -18.42 -5.93 -8.51
C VAL A 514 -18.06 -6.54 -7.16
N PRO A 515 -18.97 -6.56 -6.16
CA PRO A 515 -18.65 -7.01 -4.81
C PRO A 515 -18.68 -8.55 -4.71
N VAL A 516 -17.56 -9.19 -5.03
CA VAL A 516 -17.34 -10.63 -4.92
C VAL A 516 -16.11 -10.87 -4.04
N GLU A 517 -16.03 -12.00 -3.36
CA GLU A 517 -14.85 -12.35 -2.57
C GLU A 517 -13.58 -12.43 -3.43
N LEU A 518 -12.45 -11.99 -2.87
CA LEU A 518 -11.15 -12.19 -3.52
C LEU A 518 -10.84 -13.69 -3.63
N GLY A 519 -10.07 -14.08 -4.66
CA GLY A 519 -9.85 -15.50 -4.94
C GLY A 519 -9.15 -16.24 -3.80
N THR A 520 -8.33 -15.54 -3.02
CA THR A 520 -7.73 -16.09 -1.80
C THR A 520 -8.79 -16.57 -0.80
N PHE A 521 -9.89 -15.84 -0.60
CA PHE A 521 -10.96 -16.26 0.32
C PHE A 521 -11.85 -17.35 -0.27
N ARG A 522 -11.98 -17.38 -1.61
CA ARG A 522 -12.58 -18.52 -2.31
C ARG A 522 -11.77 -19.80 -2.09
N LEU A 523 -10.44 -19.73 -2.19
CA LEU A 523 -9.57 -20.88 -1.87
C LEU A 523 -9.70 -21.29 -0.39
N TYR A 524 -9.75 -20.34 0.54
CA TYR A 524 -9.94 -20.66 1.96
C TYR A 524 -11.26 -21.38 2.24
N THR A 525 -12.33 -20.96 1.57
CA THR A 525 -13.63 -21.63 1.62
C THR A 525 -13.48 -23.09 1.19
N ARG A 526 -12.86 -23.33 0.02
CA ARG A 526 -12.61 -24.68 -0.50
C ARG A 526 -11.73 -25.54 0.42
N LEU A 527 -10.69 -24.95 1.01
CA LEU A 527 -9.81 -25.66 1.95
C LEU A 527 -10.54 -26.10 3.23
N LEU A 528 -11.50 -25.30 3.70
CA LEU A 528 -12.36 -25.67 4.82
C LEU A 528 -13.35 -26.77 4.42
N GLU A 529 -13.94 -26.68 3.22
CA GLU A 529 -14.84 -27.71 2.67
C GLU A 529 -14.12 -29.05 2.52
N LEU A 530 -12.87 -29.06 2.03
CA LEU A 530 -12.03 -30.27 1.97
C LEU A 530 -11.74 -30.88 3.35
N LYS A 531 -11.77 -30.08 4.42
CA LYS A 531 -11.67 -30.56 5.82
C LYS A 531 -13.01 -31.01 6.41
N GLY A 532 -14.09 -31.02 5.61
CA GLY A 532 -15.42 -31.45 6.03
C GLY A 532 -16.26 -30.37 6.70
N PHE A 533 -15.91 -29.08 6.55
CA PHE A 533 -16.74 -27.98 7.04
C PHE A 533 -17.72 -27.50 5.97
N ARG A 534 -18.93 -27.11 6.39
CA ARG A 534 -19.78 -26.21 5.62
C ARG A 534 -19.41 -24.77 5.96
N VAL A 535 -19.21 -23.92 4.96
CA VAL A 535 -18.65 -22.58 5.18
C VAL A 535 -19.73 -21.50 5.08
N LEU A 536 -19.97 -20.81 6.19
CA LEU A 536 -20.88 -19.69 6.27
C LEU A 536 -20.13 -18.37 6.03
N LYS A 537 -20.37 -17.75 4.87
CA LYS A 537 -19.77 -16.47 4.49
C LYS A 537 -20.66 -15.31 4.97
N VAL A 538 -20.06 -14.30 5.59
CA VAL A 538 -20.75 -13.09 6.07
C VAL A 538 -20.08 -11.87 5.45
N PRO A 539 -20.53 -11.41 4.26
CA PRO A 539 -19.93 -10.28 3.57
C PRO A 539 -20.41 -8.93 4.09
N TYR A 540 -19.54 -7.93 4.08
CA TYR A 540 -19.86 -6.55 4.49
C TYR A 540 -20.98 -5.90 3.66
N THR A 541 -21.25 -6.40 2.45
CA THR A 541 -22.31 -5.89 1.57
C THR A 541 -23.71 -6.24 2.05
N GLU A 542 -23.84 -7.33 2.80
CA GLU A 542 -25.12 -7.83 3.31
C GLU A 542 -25.23 -7.71 4.83
N TYR A 543 -24.09 -7.57 5.52
CA TYR A 543 -24.01 -7.45 6.96
C TYR A 543 -23.39 -6.10 7.38
N ASN A 544 -24.16 -5.28 8.09
CA ASN A 544 -23.70 -4.02 8.65
C ASN A 544 -23.66 -4.05 10.19
N PRO A 545 -22.49 -3.83 10.82
CA PRO A 545 -22.37 -3.80 12.28
C PRO A 545 -23.27 -2.79 13.00
N LYS A 546 -23.74 -1.74 12.31
CA LYS A 546 -24.59 -0.69 12.88
C LYS A 546 -26.07 -1.04 12.92
N ASP A 547 -26.48 -2.12 12.26
CA ASP A 547 -27.87 -2.53 12.22
C ASP A 547 -28.35 -3.09 13.57
N LYS A 548 -29.66 -3.08 13.80
CA LYS A 548 -30.26 -3.65 15.01
C LYS A 548 -29.87 -5.13 15.13
N LEU A 549 -29.56 -5.58 16.35
CA LEU A 549 -29.15 -6.96 16.62
C LEU A 549 -30.15 -7.98 16.08
N VAL A 550 -31.46 -7.74 16.24
CA VAL A 550 -32.52 -8.64 15.74
C VAL A 550 -32.42 -8.85 14.22
N SER A 551 -32.19 -7.80 13.44
CA SER A 551 -32.05 -7.89 11.99
C SER A 551 -30.79 -8.67 11.59
N ARG A 552 -29.68 -8.44 12.30
CA ARG A 552 -28.42 -9.20 12.10
C ARG A 552 -28.59 -10.69 12.40
N VAL A 553 -29.29 -11.03 13.50
CA VAL A 553 -29.59 -12.42 13.89
C VAL A 553 -30.50 -13.09 12.86
N GLN A 554 -31.53 -12.38 12.37
CA GLN A 554 -32.43 -12.90 11.32
C GLN A 554 -31.67 -13.19 10.02
N TYR A 555 -30.78 -12.30 9.60
CA TYR A 555 -29.92 -12.50 8.44
C TYR A 555 -29.04 -13.75 8.59
N VAL A 556 -28.31 -13.87 9.70
CA VAL A 556 -27.44 -15.03 9.95
C VAL A 556 -28.24 -16.33 10.00
N LYS A 557 -29.42 -16.32 10.65
CA LYS A 557 -30.30 -17.50 10.71
C LYS A 557 -30.80 -17.92 9.33
N LYS A 558 -31.13 -16.95 8.46
CA LYS A 558 -31.52 -17.22 7.07
C LYS A 558 -30.37 -17.87 6.30
N GLN A 559 -29.19 -17.26 6.34
CA GLN A 559 -27.99 -17.78 5.67
C GLN A 559 -27.61 -19.18 6.16
N LEU A 560 -27.72 -19.44 7.47
CA LEU A 560 -27.46 -20.75 8.04
C LEU A 560 -28.45 -21.81 7.54
N LYS A 561 -29.75 -21.47 7.45
CA LYS A 561 -30.77 -22.38 6.92
C LYS A 561 -30.53 -22.71 5.44
N GLU A 562 -30.20 -21.71 4.64
CA GLU A 562 -29.87 -21.89 3.22
C GLU A 562 -28.63 -22.78 3.06
N LEU A 563 -27.61 -22.60 3.91
CA LEU A 563 -26.38 -23.40 3.90
C LEU A 563 -26.60 -24.87 4.31
N ILE A 564 -27.60 -25.16 5.15
CA ILE A 564 -27.92 -26.53 5.57
C ILE A 564 -28.82 -27.21 4.53
N ALA A 565 -29.69 -26.45 3.88
CA ALA A 565 -30.60 -26.95 2.84
C ALA A 565 -29.89 -27.27 1.51
N SER A 566 -28.79 -26.59 1.19
CA SER A 566 -27.92 -26.89 0.04
C SER A 566 -27.12 -28.16 0.23
#